data_AF-A0A8H5X6V8-F1
#
_entry.id   AF-A0A8H5X6V8-F1
#
_cell.length_a   1.000
_cell.length_b   1.000
_cell.length_c   1.000
_cell.angle_alpha   90.00
_cell.angle_beta   90.00
_cell.angle_gamma   90.00
#
_symmetry.space_group_name_H-M   'P 1'
#
loop_
_entity.id
_entity.type
_entity.pdbx_description
1 polymer ?
#
loop_
_entity_poly.entity_id
_entity_poly.type
_entity_poly.pdbx_seq_one_letter_code
_entity_poly.pdbx_strand_id
1 'polypeptide(L)'
;VKYMQALALGLPCLAPQWITACFNKGAIVDWEPYVLCAGASTVLGEAIRSRILAPYSATEAKLAEVIQQRPRLLDGQRVLVVIDSKKSRNEAKEPYIFLAAVLGPSISRVFSTQQARELLLEHQKAGTPFDWLYLDKGTGTIDAVLAPTETTGNKKRRRSTTNQPRIENIRVLSDELVIQSLILGRMVEDDEMYT
;
A
#
# COMPACT_ATOMS: atom_id res chain seq x y z
N VAL A 1 -4.26 -13.23 3.07
CA VAL A 1 -3.62 -12.25 3.99
C VAL A 1 -2.15 -12.60 4.28
N LYS A 2 -1.84 -13.70 4.97
CA LYS A 2 -0.45 -14.05 5.33
C LYS A 2 0.54 -14.10 4.17
N TYR A 3 0.10 -14.60 3.00
CA TYR A 3 0.91 -14.63 1.78
C TYR A 3 1.37 -13.22 1.35
N MET A 4 0.44 -12.26 1.26
CA MET A 4 0.76 -10.88 0.90
C MET A 4 1.63 -10.19 1.95
N GLN A 5 1.43 -10.51 3.23
CA GLN A 5 2.27 -10.00 4.32
C GLN A 5 3.71 -10.49 4.17
N ALA A 6 3.92 -11.78 3.84
CA ALA A 6 5.25 -12.32 3.57
C ALA A 6 5.90 -11.61 2.37
N LEU A 7 5.17 -11.42 1.27
CA LEU A 7 5.66 -10.66 0.12
C LEU A 7 6.08 -9.23 0.52
N ALA A 8 5.23 -8.50 1.23
CA ALA A 8 5.51 -7.14 1.69
C ALA A 8 6.73 -7.06 2.61
N LEU A 9 6.93 -8.08 3.46
CA LEU A 9 8.05 -8.16 4.39
C LEU A 9 9.35 -8.67 3.75
N GLY A 10 9.36 -9.04 2.47
CA GLY A 10 10.56 -9.56 1.84
C GLY A 10 10.79 -11.06 2.05
N LEU A 11 9.85 -11.78 2.65
CA LEU A 11 10.03 -13.16 3.08
C LEU A 11 9.69 -14.15 1.96
N PRO A 12 10.45 -15.25 1.80
CA PRO A 12 10.16 -16.28 0.82
C PRO A 12 8.92 -17.08 1.22
N CYS A 13 7.98 -17.21 0.28
CA CYS A 13 6.87 -18.12 0.39
C CYS A 13 7.30 -19.48 -0.17
N LEU A 14 7.48 -20.49 0.68
CA LEU A 14 8.04 -21.78 0.29
C LEU A 14 6.97 -22.85 0.12
N ALA A 15 7.20 -23.74 -0.83
CA ALA A 15 6.42 -24.95 -1.00
C ALA A 15 6.67 -25.93 0.17
N PRO A 16 5.67 -26.70 0.63
CA PRO A 16 5.84 -27.66 1.73
C PRO A 16 6.97 -28.68 1.53
N GLN A 17 7.33 -28.95 0.27
CA GLN A 17 8.41 -29.85 -0.13
C GLN A 17 9.77 -29.43 0.43
N TRP A 18 9.99 -28.15 0.74
CA TRP A 18 11.22 -27.69 1.40
C TRP A 18 11.37 -28.33 2.78
N ILE A 19 10.28 -28.37 3.56
CA ILE A 19 10.25 -28.99 4.88
C ILE A 19 10.57 -30.49 4.77
N THR A 20 9.91 -31.19 3.83
CA THR A 20 10.17 -32.61 3.55
C THR A 20 11.63 -32.86 3.14
N ALA A 21 12.20 -32.00 2.31
CA ALA A 21 13.60 -32.11 1.89
C ALA A 21 14.57 -31.93 3.06
N CYS A 22 14.30 -30.99 3.97
CA CYS A 22 15.08 -30.81 5.19
C CYS A 22 15.04 -32.05 6.08
N PHE A 23 13.85 -32.63 6.29
CA PHE A 23 13.70 -33.87 7.08
C PHE A 23 14.45 -35.04 6.44
N ASN A 24 14.27 -35.27 5.15
CA ASN A 24 14.89 -36.41 4.45
C ASN A 24 16.42 -36.34 4.46
N LYS A 25 16.99 -35.13 4.45
CA LYS A 25 18.44 -34.91 4.48
C LYS A 25 19.02 -34.75 5.88
N GLY A 26 18.17 -34.63 6.90
CA GLY A 26 18.60 -34.36 8.28
C GLY A 26 19.32 -33.01 8.45
N ALA A 27 19.09 -32.06 7.55
CA ALA A 27 19.76 -30.76 7.54
C ALA A 27 18.87 -29.70 6.87
N ILE A 28 19.02 -28.43 7.27
CA ILE A 28 18.36 -27.31 6.59
C ILE A 28 19.00 -27.17 5.19
N VAL A 29 18.20 -27.30 4.15
CA VAL A 29 18.66 -27.12 2.76
C VAL A 29 18.30 -25.75 2.20
N ASP A 30 18.95 -25.41 1.08
CA ASP A 30 18.63 -24.22 0.33
C ASP A 30 17.14 -24.12 -0.02
N TRP A 31 16.58 -22.93 0.18
CA TRP A 31 15.15 -22.64 0.01
C TRP A 31 14.81 -22.13 -1.38
N GLU A 32 15.77 -21.60 -2.13
CA GLU A 32 15.55 -20.97 -3.44
C GLU A 32 14.78 -21.88 -4.43
N PRO A 33 15.09 -23.20 -4.56
CA PRO A 33 14.37 -24.09 -5.47
C PRO A 33 12.89 -24.33 -5.11
N TYR A 34 12.48 -23.94 -3.90
CA TYR A 34 11.14 -24.21 -3.35
C TYR A 34 10.28 -22.95 -3.27
N VAL A 35 10.75 -21.82 -3.80
CA VAL A 35 10.01 -20.55 -3.79
C VAL A 35 8.76 -20.65 -4.66
N LEU A 36 7.63 -20.27 -4.09
CA LEU A 36 6.36 -20.14 -4.79
C LEU A 36 6.28 -18.81 -5.55
N CYS A 37 5.50 -18.79 -6.63
CA CYS A 37 5.21 -17.57 -7.37
C CYS A 37 4.59 -16.49 -6.49
N ALA A 38 4.85 -15.21 -6.75
CA ALA A 38 4.23 -14.12 -6.00
C ALA A 38 2.71 -14.04 -6.21
N GLY A 39 2.21 -14.33 -7.42
CA GLY A 39 0.78 -14.37 -7.70
C GLY A 39 0.46 -14.15 -9.18
N ALA A 40 -0.83 -14.11 -9.50
CA ALA A 40 -1.32 -13.71 -10.81
C ALA A 40 -1.31 -12.18 -10.92
N SER A 41 -0.78 -11.66 -12.02
CA SER A 41 -0.63 -10.23 -12.26
C SER A 41 -1.68 -9.74 -13.25
N THR A 42 -2.61 -8.89 -12.82
CA THR A 42 -3.61 -8.28 -13.71
C THR A 42 -2.93 -7.41 -14.77
N VAL A 43 -1.89 -6.67 -14.36
CA VAL A 43 -1.02 -5.84 -15.22
C VAL A 43 -0.35 -6.63 -16.36
N LEU A 44 -0.19 -7.94 -16.18
CA LEU A 44 0.45 -8.82 -17.17
C LEU A 44 -0.57 -9.81 -17.76
N GLY A 45 -1.85 -9.45 -17.80
CA GLY A 45 -2.90 -10.28 -18.37
C GLY A 45 -3.10 -11.61 -17.65
N GLU A 46 -3.18 -11.58 -16.31
CA GLU A 46 -3.31 -12.75 -15.44
C GLU A 46 -2.11 -13.71 -15.43
N ALA A 47 -0.95 -13.30 -15.96
CA ALA A 47 0.26 -14.11 -15.92
C ALA A 47 0.72 -14.38 -14.48
N ILE A 48 1.12 -15.64 -14.21
CA ILE A 48 1.71 -16.01 -12.92
C ILE A 48 3.14 -15.49 -12.84
N ARG A 49 3.39 -14.59 -11.90
CA ARG A 49 4.68 -13.94 -11.71
C ARG A 49 5.37 -14.47 -10.47
N SER A 50 6.65 -14.83 -10.59
CA SER A 50 7.56 -15.01 -9.46
C SER A 50 8.35 -13.74 -9.20
N ARG A 51 8.52 -13.38 -7.93
CA ARG A 51 9.42 -12.29 -7.55
C ARG A 51 10.84 -12.83 -7.38
N ILE A 52 11.82 -12.01 -7.74
CA ILE A 52 13.23 -12.28 -7.43
C ILE A 52 13.47 -11.84 -5.99
N LEU A 53 13.95 -12.75 -5.16
CA LEU A 53 14.39 -12.46 -3.80
C LEU A 53 15.91 -12.49 -3.78
N ALA A 54 16.54 -11.61 -3.01
CA ALA A 54 17.96 -11.72 -2.74
C ALA A 54 18.19 -13.02 -1.93
N PRO A 55 19.00 -13.97 -2.44
CA PRO A 55 19.28 -15.19 -1.71
C PRO A 55 19.99 -14.87 -0.39
N TYR A 56 19.66 -15.62 0.65
CA TYR A 56 20.31 -15.53 1.96
C TYR A 56 20.38 -16.90 2.61
N SER A 57 21.35 -17.09 3.51
CA SER A 57 21.59 -18.35 4.21
C SER A 57 20.35 -18.80 5.01
N ALA A 58 19.86 -20.01 4.73
CA ALA A 58 18.73 -20.60 5.44
C ALA A 58 19.03 -20.85 6.93
N THR A 59 20.30 -21.00 7.29
CA THR A 59 20.76 -21.36 8.64
C THR A 59 21.21 -20.15 9.45
N GLU A 60 21.79 -19.14 8.80
CA GLU A 60 22.45 -18.02 9.48
C GLU A 60 21.63 -16.71 9.43
N ALA A 61 20.60 -16.64 8.58
CA ALA A 61 19.83 -15.42 8.42
C ALA A 61 19.11 -15.01 9.70
N LYS A 62 19.22 -13.72 10.03
CA LYS A 62 18.43 -13.10 11.09
C LYS A 62 17.23 -12.38 10.49
N LEU A 63 16.05 -12.63 11.04
CA LEU A 63 14.79 -12.04 10.55
C LEU A 63 14.85 -10.52 10.45
N ALA A 64 15.45 -9.84 11.44
CA ALA A 64 15.57 -8.39 11.45
C ALA A 64 16.40 -7.86 10.27
N GLU A 65 17.49 -8.55 9.92
CA GLU A 65 18.38 -8.19 8.80
C GLU A 65 17.67 -8.41 7.46
N VAL A 66 16.98 -9.55 7.29
CA VAL A 66 16.17 -9.86 6.10
C VAL A 66 15.09 -8.81 5.88
N ILE A 67 14.33 -8.46 6.94
CA ILE A 67 13.31 -7.43 6.86
C ILE A 67 13.94 -6.08 6.53
N GLN A 68 15.08 -5.72 7.12
CA GLN A 68 15.72 -4.42 6.88
C GLN A 68 16.23 -4.26 5.44
N GLN A 69 16.76 -5.32 4.84
CA GLN A 69 17.32 -5.32 3.48
C GLN A 69 16.26 -5.36 2.38
N ARG A 70 14.99 -5.62 2.72
CA ARG A 70 13.91 -5.74 1.74
C ARG A 70 13.73 -4.42 0.95
N PRO A 71 13.32 -4.50 -0.32
CA PRO A 71 12.87 -3.33 -1.06
C PRO A 71 11.64 -2.68 -0.41
N ARG A 72 11.69 -1.36 -0.21
CA ARG A 72 10.56 -0.54 0.27
C ARG A 72 9.97 0.25 -0.90
N LEU A 73 8.86 -0.22 -1.45
CA LEU A 73 8.30 0.29 -2.72
C LEU A 73 7.86 1.76 -2.65
N LEU A 74 7.55 2.25 -1.45
CA LEU A 74 7.11 3.62 -1.19
C LEU A 74 8.11 4.38 -0.31
N ASP A 75 9.39 3.99 -0.30
CA ASP A 75 10.41 4.69 0.48
C ASP A 75 10.48 6.17 0.08
N GLY A 76 10.52 7.06 1.07
CA GLY A 76 10.52 8.51 0.86
C GLY A 76 9.17 9.11 0.43
N GLN A 77 8.14 8.31 0.20
CA GLN A 77 6.80 8.78 -0.16
C GLN A 77 5.91 8.97 1.07
N ARG A 78 4.86 9.78 0.92
CA ARG A 78 3.93 10.13 2.00
C ARG A 78 2.52 9.68 1.66
N VAL A 79 1.93 8.91 2.56
CA VAL A 79 0.58 8.35 2.40
C VAL A 79 -0.33 8.94 3.48
N LEU A 80 -1.43 9.54 3.04
CA LEU A 80 -2.53 9.93 3.92
C LEU A 80 -3.57 8.80 3.96
N VAL A 81 -3.87 8.30 5.15
CA VAL A 81 -4.81 7.20 5.38
C VAL A 81 -6.07 7.74 6.07
N VAL A 82 -7.23 7.59 5.43
CA VAL A 82 -8.53 7.98 5.99
C VAL A 82 -9.21 6.73 6.55
N ILE A 83 -9.47 6.72 7.87
CA ILE A 83 -10.02 5.57 8.60
C ILE A 83 -11.33 5.96 9.28
N ASP A 84 -12.26 5.02 9.44
CA ASP A 84 -13.53 5.28 10.12
C ASP A 84 -13.29 5.37 11.64
N SER A 85 -13.55 6.54 12.22
CA SER A 85 -13.48 6.74 13.69
C SER A 85 -14.27 5.71 14.49
N LYS A 86 -15.43 5.26 13.98
CA LYS A 86 -16.34 4.33 14.67
C LYS A 86 -15.91 2.87 14.57
N LYS A 87 -15.10 2.53 13.56
CA LYS A 87 -14.62 1.17 13.30
C LYS A 87 -13.11 1.01 13.46
N SER A 88 -12.42 2.01 14.01
CA SER A 88 -10.97 1.94 14.29
C SER A 88 -10.57 0.77 15.21
N ARG A 89 -11.53 0.10 15.87
CA ARG A 89 -11.33 -1.12 16.67
C ARG A 89 -11.64 -2.44 15.95
N ASN A 90 -12.11 -2.43 14.71
CA ASN A 90 -12.36 -3.67 13.96
C ASN A 90 -11.07 -4.16 13.29
N GLU A 91 -10.43 -5.15 13.91
CA GLU A 91 -9.22 -5.86 13.44
C GLU A 91 -9.31 -6.34 11.97
N ALA A 92 -10.52 -6.54 11.44
CA ALA A 92 -10.76 -7.08 10.10
C ALA A 92 -10.23 -6.23 8.93
N LYS A 93 -9.87 -4.95 9.16
CA LYS A 93 -9.41 -4.03 8.09
C LYS A 93 -7.98 -3.50 8.24
N GLU A 94 -7.29 -3.91 9.30
CA GLU A 94 -5.87 -3.65 9.48
C GLU A 94 -4.95 -4.24 8.41
N PRO A 95 -5.25 -5.34 7.67
CA PRO A 95 -4.22 -5.97 6.85
C PRO A 95 -3.76 -5.10 5.67
N TYR A 96 -4.64 -4.34 5.01
CA TYR A 96 -4.23 -3.50 3.88
C TYR A 96 -3.53 -2.21 4.32
N ILE A 97 -3.93 -1.66 5.46
CA ILE A 97 -3.21 -0.54 6.10
C ILE A 97 -1.82 -1.01 6.53
N PHE A 98 -1.70 -2.24 7.06
CA PHE A 98 -0.42 -2.86 7.36
C PHE A 98 0.41 -3.03 6.09
N LEU A 99 -0.15 -3.57 5.00
CA LEU A 99 0.58 -3.72 3.75
C LEU A 99 1.09 -2.37 3.24
N ALA A 100 0.24 -1.34 3.20
CA ALA A 100 0.64 0.01 2.81
C ALA A 100 1.76 0.58 3.70
N ALA A 101 1.73 0.31 5.02
CA ALA A 101 2.78 0.72 5.95
C ALA A 101 4.11 -0.01 5.72
N VAL A 102 4.06 -1.32 5.45
CA VAL A 102 5.26 -2.13 5.26
C VAL A 102 6.01 -1.77 3.98
N LEU A 103 5.34 -1.18 2.98
CA LEU A 103 5.97 -0.64 1.78
C LEU A 103 6.95 0.52 2.05
N GLY A 104 7.01 1.03 3.29
CA GLY A 104 7.98 2.04 3.71
C GLY A 104 7.61 3.52 3.59
N PRO A 105 6.35 3.95 3.37
CA PRO A 105 6.04 5.37 3.34
C PRO A 105 6.00 5.99 4.75
N SER A 106 6.05 7.32 4.81
CA SER A 106 5.57 8.06 5.98
C SER A 106 4.04 8.08 5.97
N ILE A 107 3.41 7.60 7.05
CA ILE A 107 1.95 7.52 7.18
C ILE A 107 1.40 8.62 8.10
N SER A 108 0.40 9.34 7.60
CA SER A 108 -0.49 10.17 8.42
C SER A 108 -1.90 9.59 8.42
N ARG A 109 -2.60 9.64 9.56
CA ARG A 109 -3.96 9.10 9.71
C ARG A 109 -4.95 10.20 10.08
N VAL A 110 -6.13 10.15 9.46
CA VAL A 110 -7.26 11.05 9.73
C VAL A 110 -8.55 10.24 9.79
N PHE A 111 -9.58 10.81 10.42
CA PHE A 111 -10.80 10.08 10.75
C PHE A 111 -12.05 10.54 9.99
N SER A 112 -11.89 11.51 9.08
CA SER A 112 -12.96 12.00 8.22
C SER A 112 -12.40 12.52 6.89
N THR A 113 -13.25 12.57 5.88
CA THR A 113 -12.92 13.15 4.57
C THR A 113 -12.62 14.64 4.66
N GLN A 114 -13.24 15.35 5.59
CA GLN A 114 -13.01 16.77 5.86
C GLN A 114 -11.60 17.01 6.43
N GLN A 115 -11.22 16.26 7.47
CA GLN A 115 -9.87 16.32 8.04
C GLN A 115 -8.81 15.96 7.00
N ALA A 116 -9.09 14.95 6.17
CA ALA A 116 -8.21 14.57 5.08
C ALA A 116 -7.97 15.74 4.14
N ARG A 117 -9.03 16.41 3.68
CA ARG A 117 -8.94 17.56 2.79
C ARG A 117 -8.15 18.72 3.41
N GLU A 118 -8.46 19.09 4.64
CA GLU A 118 -7.78 20.17 5.35
C GLU A 118 -6.27 19.92 5.43
N LEU A 119 -5.90 18.69 5.83
CA LEU A 119 -4.51 18.29 5.96
C LEU A 119 -3.78 18.25 4.61
N LEU A 120 -4.44 17.79 3.54
CA LEU A 120 -3.88 17.82 2.18
C LEU A 120 -3.56 19.25 1.73
N LEU A 121 -4.49 20.18 1.95
CA LEU A 121 -4.32 21.58 1.57
C LEU A 121 -3.25 22.30 2.40
N GLU A 122 -3.18 22.01 3.70
CA GLU A 122 -2.14 22.53 4.59
C GLU A 122 -0.75 22.10 4.13
N HIS A 123 -0.57 20.80 3.89
CA HIS A 123 0.70 20.23 3.47
C HIS A 123 1.12 20.67 2.06
N GLN A 124 0.17 20.83 1.14
CA GLN A 124 0.44 21.40 -0.19
C GLN A 124 0.94 22.85 -0.09
N LYS A 125 0.31 23.67 0.76
CA LYS A 125 0.77 25.06 1.00
C LYS A 125 2.12 25.13 1.69
N ALA A 126 2.40 24.19 2.59
CA ALA A 126 3.68 24.08 3.29
C ALA A 126 4.82 23.53 2.40
N GLY A 127 4.57 23.25 1.12
CA GLY A 127 5.57 22.68 0.20
C GLY A 127 5.92 21.23 0.49
N THR A 128 5.10 20.53 1.28
CA THR A 128 5.29 19.13 1.64
C THR A 128 4.01 18.35 1.32
N PRO A 129 3.62 18.20 0.04
CA PRO A 129 2.40 17.48 -0.32
C PRO A 129 2.45 16.00 0.05
N PHE A 130 1.30 15.35 0.04
CA PHE A 130 1.20 13.89 0.09
C PHE A 130 1.20 13.33 -1.33
N ASP A 131 1.86 12.18 -1.51
CA ASP A 131 1.91 11.50 -2.81
C ASP A 131 0.70 10.59 -3.03
N TRP A 132 0.18 10.01 -1.93
CA TRP A 132 -0.87 9.01 -1.96
C TRP A 132 -1.98 9.29 -0.95
N LEU A 133 -3.20 8.93 -1.35
CA LEU A 133 -4.39 8.86 -0.52
C LEU A 133 -4.91 7.43 -0.46
N TYR A 134 -5.04 6.88 0.74
CA TYR A 134 -5.71 5.60 1.00
C TYR A 134 -7.00 5.86 1.77
N LEU A 135 -8.14 5.35 1.30
CA LEU A 135 -9.42 5.41 2.02
C LEU A 135 -9.86 4.01 2.43
N ASP A 136 -10.12 3.83 3.73
CA ASP A 136 -10.77 2.62 4.20
C ASP A 136 -12.23 2.55 3.69
N LYS A 137 -12.67 1.35 3.31
CA LYS A 137 -14.01 1.09 2.76
C LYS A 137 -15.11 1.59 3.70
N GLY A 138 -15.89 2.56 3.25
CA GLY A 138 -17.01 3.11 4.03
C GLY A 138 -16.67 4.34 4.87
N THR A 139 -15.47 4.91 4.74
CA THR A 139 -15.13 6.24 5.29
C THR A 139 -15.62 7.40 4.44
N GLY A 140 -15.98 7.13 3.19
CA GLY A 140 -16.46 8.11 2.22
C GLY A 140 -16.02 7.74 0.82
N THR A 141 -16.00 8.72 -0.07
CA THR A 141 -15.48 8.60 -1.44
C THR A 141 -14.24 9.48 -1.61
N ILE A 142 -13.40 9.13 -2.58
CA ILE A 142 -12.24 9.94 -2.97
C ILE A 142 -12.70 11.35 -3.37
N ASP A 143 -13.79 11.42 -4.14
CA ASP A 143 -14.40 12.70 -4.54
C ASP A 143 -14.80 13.56 -3.34
N ALA A 144 -15.30 12.98 -2.25
CA ALA A 144 -15.64 13.75 -1.06
C ALA A 144 -14.43 14.39 -0.37
N VAL A 145 -13.22 13.85 -0.58
CA VAL A 145 -11.95 14.44 -0.10
C VAL A 145 -11.46 15.50 -1.09
N LEU A 146 -11.50 15.19 -2.39
CA LEU A 146 -10.91 16.03 -3.45
C LEU A 146 -11.82 17.18 -3.89
N ALA A 147 -13.14 17.05 -3.76
CA ALA A 147 -14.10 18.06 -4.17
C ALA A 147 -13.98 19.33 -3.32
N PRO A 148 -14.10 20.52 -3.94
CA PRO A 148 -14.16 21.77 -3.19
C PRO A 148 -15.35 21.76 -2.23
N THR A 149 -15.15 22.24 -1.01
CA THR A 149 -16.24 22.41 -0.04
C THR A 149 -17.27 23.39 -0.61
N GLU A 150 -18.45 22.90 -0.96
CA GLU A 150 -19.62 23.77 -1.14
C GLU A 150 -20.04 24.26 0.24
N THR A 151 -19.82 25.54 0.51
CA THR A 151 -20.39 26.19 1.69
C THR A 151 -21.91 26.14 1.57
N THR A 152 -22.55 25.32 2.40
CA THR A 152 -24.00 25.28 2.62
C THR A 152 -24.44 26.58 3.30
N GLY A 153 -24.48 27.65 2.51
CA GLY A 153 -24.91 28.99 2.91
C GLY A 153 -26.06 29.46 2.02
N ASN A 154 -27.27 29.45 2.57
CA ASN A 154 -28.47 30.03 1.98
C ASN A 154 -28.24 31.49 1.52
N LYS A 155 -28.83 31.87 0.38
CA LYS A 155 -29.00 33.23 -0.22
C LYS A 155 -27.94 33.76 -1.21
N LYS A 156 -28.26 33.59 -2.49
CA LYS A 156 -28.44 34.65 -3.51
C LYS A 156 -27.54 35.90 -3.39
N ARG A 157 -26.30 35.87 -3.91
CA ARG A 157 -25.71 37.00 -4.67
C ARG A 157 -24.31 36.67 -5.22
N ARG A 158 -24.19 36.85 -6.54
CA ARG A 158 -23.06 37.45 -7.27
C ARG A 158 -21.78 36.60 -7.43
N ARG A 159 -21.52 36.25 -8.70
CA ARG A 159 -20.23 35.80 -9.27
C ARG A 159 -19.03 36.42 -8.53
N SER A 160 -18.30 35.57 -7.83
CA SER A 160 -16.86 35.69 -7.68
C SER A 160 -16.29 34.29 -7.88
N THR A 161 -15.54 34.12 -8.96
CA THR A 161 -14.69 32.95 -9.20
C THR A 161 -13.53 33.03 -8.20
N THR A 162 -13.82 32.74 -6.93
CA THR A 162 -12.80 32.62 -5.91
C THR A 162 -12.06 31.33 -6.20
N ASN A 163 -10.75 31.41 -6.49
CA ASN A 163 -9.84 30.28 -6.64
C ASN A 163 -9.93 29.40 -5.38
N GLN A 164 -10.84 28.43 -5.37
CA GLN A 164 -10.89 27.45 -4.30
C GLN A 164 -9.60 26.63 -4.37
N PRO A 165 -8.92 26.41 -3.23
CA PRO A 165 -7.69 25.65 -3.21
C PRO A 165 -7.98 24.24 -3.72
N ARG A 166 -7.33 23.88 -4.82
CA ARG A 166 -7.42 22.56 -5.44
C ARG A 166 -6.30 21.68 -4.88
N ILE A 167 -6.64 20.44 -4.60
CA ILE A 167 -5.65 19.40 -4.30
C ILE A 167 -5.06 18.99 -5.64
N GLU A 168 -3.75 19.09 -5.78
CA GLU A 168 -3.04 18.80 -7.03
C GLU A 168 -2.23 17.51 -6.90
N ASN A 169 -2.21 16.70 -7.97
CA ASN A 169 -1.28 15.58 -8.17
C ASN A 169 -1.25 14.50 -7.09
N ILE A 170 -2.36 14.24 -6.40
CA ILE A 170 -2.45 13.12 -5.45
C ILE A 170 -2.93 11.84 -6.14
N ARG A 171 -2.22 10.72 -5.91
CA ARG A 171 -2.61 9.40 -6.40
C ARG A 171 -3.43 8.63 -5.38
N VAL A 172 -4.20 7.65 -5.83
CA VAL A 172 -5.05 6.83 -4.97
C VAL A 172 -4.39 5.47 -4.76
N LEU A 173 -4.09 5.13 -3.51
CA LEU A 173 -3.55 3.82 -3.14
C LEU A 173 -4.73 2.89 -2.84
N SER A 174 -5.16 2.08 -3.81
CA SER A 174 -6.22 1.09 -3.63
C SER A 174 -5.66 -0.24 -3.09
N ASP A 175 -6.52 -1.07 -2.49
CA ASP A 175 -6.14 -2.43 -2.05
C ASP A 175 -5.52 -3.24 -3.21
N GLU A 176 -6.12 -3.13 -4.40
CA GLU A 176 -5.68 -3.86 -5.60
C GLU A 176 -4.32 -3.34 -6.11
N LEU A 177 -4.13 -2.01 -6.12
CA LEU A 177 -2.84 -1.43 -6.50
C LEU A 177 -1.71 -1.93 -5.59
N VAL A 178 -1.97 -2.03 -4.28
CA VAL A 178 -1.02 -2.60 -3.31
C VAL A 178 -0.74 -4.07 -3.61
N ILE A 179 -1.79 -4.87 -3.88
CA ILE A 179 -1.63 -6.30 -4.21
C ILE A 179 -0.78 -6.48 -5.46
N GLN A 180 -1.13 -5.81 -6.56
CA GLN A 180 -0.42 -5.93 -7.83
C GLN A 180 1.01 -5.40 -7.73
N SER A 181 1.23 -4.32 -6.98
CA SER A 181 2.58 -3.81 -6.72
C SER A 181 3.45 -4.81 -5.95
N LEU A 182 2.86 -5.53 -5.00
CA LEU A 182 3.56 -6.59 -4.25
C LEU A 182 3.90 -7.80 -5.14
N ILE A 183 3.00 -8.17 -6.06
CA ILE A 183 3.20 -9.28 -7.01
C ILE A 183 4.30 -8.92 -8.02
N LEU A 184 4.30 -7.70 -8.56
CA LEU A 184 5.33 -7.23 -9.49
C LEU A 184 6.67 -6.93 -8.81
N GLY A 185 6.65 -6.58 -7.52
CA GLY A 185 7.84 -6.15 -6.78
C GLY A 185 8.26 -4.70 -7.04
N ARG A 186 7.36 -3.89 -7.60
CA ARG A 186 7.49 -2.43 -7.81
C ARG A 186 6.13 -1.77 -7.72
N MET A 187 6.08 -0.45 -7.52
CA MET A 187 4.81 0.26 -7.68
C MET A 187 4.31 0.11 -9.13
N VAL A 188 3.02 -0.21 -9.26
CA VAL A 188 2.30 -0.22 -10.53
C VAL A 188 1.98 1.23 -10.90
N GLU A 189 2.11 1.57 -12.17
CA GLU A 189 1.75 2.89 -12.70
C GLU A 189 0.25 2.95 -13.07
N ASP A 190 -0.33 4.15 -13.10
CA ASP A 190 -1.78 4.33 -13.26
C ASP A 190 -2.32 3.80 -14.61
N ASP A 191 -1.49 3.73 -15.64
CA ASP A 191 -1.83 3.24 -16.98
C ASP A 191 -1.74 1.70 -17.13
N GLU A 192 -1.11 1.03 -16.18
CA GLU A 192 -0.85 -0.42 -16.23
C GLU A 192 -1.98 -1.28 -15.64
N MET A 193 -2.86 -0.70 -14.81
CA MET A 193 -3.88 -1.45 -14.06
C MET A 193 -5.10 -1.88 -14.89
N TYR A 194 -5.29 -1.34 -16.09
CA TYR A 194 -6.52 -1.49 -16.90
C TYR A 194 -6.24 -1.81 -18.39
N THR A 195 -5.02 -2.23 -18.71
CA THR A 195 -4.64 -2.72 -20.05
C THR A 195 -4.99 -4.19 -20.20
#